data_AF-A0A348W7E7-F1
#
_entry.id   AF-A0A348W7E7-F1
#
_cell.length_a   1.000
_cell.length_b   1.000
_cell.length_c   1.000
_cell.angle_alpha   90.00
_cell.angle_beta   90.00
_cell.angle_gamma   90.00
#
_symmetry.space_group_name_H-M   'P 1'
#
loop_
_entity.id
_entity.type
_entity.pdbx_description
1 polymer ?
#
loop_
_entity_poly.entity_id
_entity_poly.type
_entity_poly.pdbx_seq_one_letter_code
_entity_poly.pdbx_strand_id
1 'polypeptide(L)'
;DEMRQATAALRPTPGRVTISVTPSFAAKWLIPNMAGLAERHPDVDLRILATEKVSSFHGDGIDLAVRQGRPPFGASIEAVLLFAQELIAVAAPELLGDRTVPVTPA
;
A
#
# COMPACT_ATOMS: atom_id res chain seq x y z
N ASP A 1 26.10 28.95 9.24
CA ASP A 1 25.73 28.34 7.95
C ASP A 1 25.27 26.88 8.02
N GLU A 2 25.92 26.00 8.79
CA GLU A 2 25.49 24.59 8.95
C GLU A 2 24.01 24.40 9.36
N MET A 3 23.49 25.21 10.28
CA MET A 3 22.11 25.09 10.77
C MET A 3 21.05 25.43 9.69
N ARG A 4 21.42 26.26 8.70
CA ARG A 4 20.56 26.60 7.55
C ARG A 4 20.64 25.51 6.46
N GLN A 5 21.75 24.79 6.38
CA GLN A 5 21.95 23.64 5.48
C GLN A 5 21.23 22.38 6.01
N ALA A 6 21.29 22.15 7.32
CA ALA A 6 20.56 21.07 8.00
C ALA A 6 19.03 21.20 7.85
N THR A 7 18.52 22.43 7.84
CA THR A 7 17.09 22.71 7.61
C THR A 7 16.71 22.65 6.13
N ALA A 8 17.65 22.82 5.20
CA ALA A 8 17.40 22.63 3.76
C ALA A 8 17.15 21.17 3.39
N ALA A 9 17.76 20.21 4.10
CA ALA A 9 17.52 18.77 3.93
C ALA A 9 16.12 18.31 4.39
N LEU A 10 15.44 19.14 5.19
CA LEU A 10 14.07 18.91 5.68
C LEU A 10 13.00 19.47 4.75
N ARG A 11 13.37 20.15 3.65
CA ARG A 11 12.38 20.57 2.64
C ARG A 11 11.84 19.32 1.95
N PRO A 12 10.52 19.25 1.67
CA PRO A 12 9.96 18.22 0.81
C PRO A 12 10.82 18.14 -0.45
N THR A 13 11.44 17.00 -0.70
CA THR A 13 12.21 16.79 -1.91
C THR A 13 11.20 16.77 -3.06
N PRO A 14 11.23 17.73 -3.99
CA PRO A 14 10.26 17.77 -5.08
C PRO A 14 10.26 16.42 -5.81
N GLY A 15 9.06 15.88 -6.05
CA GLY A 15 8.89 14.56 -6.69
C GLY A 15 8.95 13.36 -5.74
N ARG A 16 9.36 13.50 -4.47
CA ARG A 16 9.36 12.36 -3.54
C ARG A 16 7.97 12.11 -2.95
N VAL A 17 7.51 10.86 -3.04
CA VAL A 17 6.23 10.41 -2.47
C VAL A 17 6.48 9.15 -1.64
N THR A 18 6.11 9.16 -0.37
CA THR A 18 6.20 8.01 0.53
C THR A 18 4.83 7.37 0.72
N ILE A 19 4.70 6.12 0.27
CA ILE A 19 3.48 5.34 0.37
C ILE A 19 3.59 4.23 1.41
N SER A 20 2.63 4.18 2.32
CA SER A 20 2.51 3.14 3.36
C SER A 20 1.50 2.08 2.92
N VAL A 21 1.94 0.84 2.73
CA VAL A 21 1.08 -0.26 2.23
C VAL A 21 1.23 -1.51 3.09
N THR A 22 0.26 -2.43 3.02
CA THR A 22 0.46 -3.77 3.61
C THR A 22 1.56 -4.52 2.84
N PRO A 23 2.36 -5.37 3.51
CA PRO A 23 3.37 -6.19 2.83
C PRO A 23 2.79 -7.05 1.69
N SER A 24 1.58 -7.59 1.89
CA SER A 24 0.89 -8.38 0.87
C SER A 24 0.56 -7.54 -0.38
N PHE A 25 0.07 -6.31 -0.20
CA PHE A 25 -0.21 -5.43 -1.32
C PHE A 25 1.07 -5.00 -2.05
N ALA A 26 2.12 -4.70 -1.28
CA ALA A 26 3.43 -4.34 -1.82
C ALA A 26 3.95 -5.43 -2.78
N ALA A 27 4.04 -6.66 -2.28
CA ALA A 27 4.62 -7.78 -3.00
C ALA A 27 3.75 -8.30 -4.15
N LYS A 28 2.43 -8.39 -3.94
CA LYS A 28 1.53 -9.05 -4.90
C LYS A 28 0.98 -8.12 -5.98
N TRP A 29 0.97 -6.80 -5.73
CA TRP A 29 0.36 -5.85 -6.67
C TRP A 29 1.27 -4.66 -6.98
N LEU A 30 1.78 -3.94 -5.96
CA LEU A 30 2.49 -2.69 -6.22
C LEU A 30 3.80 -2.91 -6.97
N ILE A 31 4.69 -3.76 -6.46
CA ILE A 31 5.99 -4.04 -7.07
C ILE A 31 5.85 -4.55 -8.52
N PRO A 32 4.98 -5.53 -8.83
CA PRO A 32 4.72 -5.94 -10.22
C PRO A 32 4.29 -4.81 -11.15
N ASN A 33 3.58 -3.80 -10.64
CA ASN A 33 3.08 -2.66 -11.42
C ASN A 33 3.99 -1.42 -11.38
N MET A 34 5.13 -1.48 -10.67
CA MET A 34 6.02 -0.32 -10.50
C MET A 34 6.64 0.17 -11.81
N ALA A 35 6.99 -0.74 -12.73
CA ALA A 35 7.62 -0.35 -14.00
C ALA A 35 6.70 0.60 -14.79
N GLY A 36 5.43 0.22 -14.98
CA GLY A 36 4.46 1.07 -15.66
C GLY A 36 4.13 2.36 -14.91
N LEU A 37 4.27 2.38 -13.59
CA LEU A 37 4.14 3.62 -12.80
C LEU A 37 5.33 4.56 -13.06
N ALA A 38 6.56 4.04 -12.98
CA ALA A 38 7.78 4.80 -13.22
C ALA A 38 7.87 5.34 -14.66
N GLU A 39 7.39 4.59 -15.65
CA GLU A 39 7.31 5.05 -17.05
C GLU A 39 6.34 6.23 -17.22
N ARG A 40 5.18 6.20 -16.55
CA ARG A 40 4.17 7.27 -16.63
C ARG A 40 4.52 8.50 -15.80
N HIS A 41 5.27 8.31 -14.72
CA HIS A 41 5.64 9.37 -13.76
C HIS A 41 7.14 9.30 -13.43
N PRO A 42 8.02 9.63 -14.40
CA PRO A 42 9.47 9.49 -14.26
C PRO A 42 10.08 10.48 -13.26
N ASP A 43 9.35 11.53 -12.90
CA ASP A 43 9.74 12.57 -11.94
C ASP A 43 9.40 12.20 -10.48
N VAL A 44 8.70 11.08 -10.26
CA VAL A 44 8.30 10.64 -8.93
C VAL A 44 9.32 9.68 -8.32
N ASP A 45 9.98 10.11 -7.23
CA ASP A 45 10.77 9.26 -6.34
C ASP A 45 9.83 8.58 -5.33
N LEU A 46 9.33 7.39 -5.69
CA LEU A 46 8.41 6.63 -4.85
C LEU A 46 9.16 5.83 -3.77
N ARG A 47 8.91 6.14 -2.50
CA ARG A 47 9.35 5.34 -1.35
C ARG A 47 8.22 4.48 -0.82
N ILE A 48 8.48 3.19 -0.68
CA ILE A 48 7.49 2.22 -0.21
C ILE A 48 7.81 1.82 1.24
N LEU A 49 6.86 2.05 2.14
CA LEU A 49 6.88 1.52 3.50
C LEU A 49 5.88 0.35 3.59
N ALA A 50 6.40 -0.87 3.61
CA ALA A 50 5.60 -2.08 3.80
C ALA A 50 5.45 -2.39 5.29
N THR A 51 4.24 -2.18 5.84
CA THR A 51 3.95 -2.41 7.28
C THR A 51 2.46 -2.65 7.48
N GLU A 52 2.08 -3.47 8.46
CA GLU A 52 0.67 -3.64 8.87
C GLU A 52 0.20 -2.52 9.82
N LYS A 53 1.12 -1.75 10.40
CA LYS A 53 0.75 -0.64 11.29
C LYS A 53 0.05 0.47 10.50
N VAL A 54 -1.02 1.02 11.07
CA VAL A 54 -1.64 2.24 10.54
C VAL A 54 -0.70 3.41 10.82
N SER A 55 -0.04 3.89 9.77
CA SER A 55 0.88 5.03 9.85
C SER A 55 0.14 6.36 10.05
N SER A 56 0.77 7.27 10.78
CA SER A 56 0.30 8.65 10.94
C SER A 56 0.79 9.53 9.80
N PHE A 57 -0.13 10.13 9.06
CA PHE A 57 0.18 11.14 8.04
C PHE A 57 0.83 12.41 8.64
N HIS A 58 0.68 12.67 9.93
CA HIS A 58 1.23 13.86 10.58
C HIS A 58 2.67 13.67 11.07
N GLY A 59 3.04 12.44 11.45
CA GLY A 59 4.29 12.16 12.16
C GLY A 59 5.26 11.25 11.42
N ASP A 60 4.76 10.34 10.58
CA ASP A 60 5.59 9.28 9.99
C ASP A 60 6.16 9.66 8.61
N GLY A 61 5.84 10.86 8.11
CA GLY A 61 6.26 11.32 6.77
C GLY A 61 5.63 10.52 5.63
N ILE A 62 4.41 10.03 5.84
CA ILE A 62 3.63 9.28 4.85
C ILE A 62 2.72 10.25 4.10
N ASP A 63 2.80 10.21 2.78
CA ASP A 63 1.96 11.01 1.88
C ASP A 63 0.67 10.27 1.51
N LEU A 64 0.76 8.94 1.35
CA LEU A 64 -0.34 8.08 0.90
C LEU A 64 -0.35 6.76 1.67
N ALA A 65 -1.53 6.18 1.90
CA ALA A 65 -1.63 4.83 2.46
C ALA A 65 -2.66 3.97 1.72
N VAL A 66 -2.30 2.71 1.45
CA VAL A 66 -3.23 1.69 0.93
C VAL A 66 -3.50 0.67 2.03
N ARG A 67 -4.76 0.61 2.47
CA ARG A 67 -5.20 -0.19 3.61
C ARG A 67 -6.48 -0.94 3.27
N GLN A 68 -6.63 -2.11 3.90
CA GLN A 68 -7.90 -2.81 3.95
C GLN A 68 -8.69 -2.23 5.13
N GLY A 69 -9.90 -1.76 4.88
CA GLY A 69 -10.72 -1.13 5.90
C GLY A 69 -12.15 -0.89 5.43
N ARG A 70 -13.00 -0.54 6.38
CA ARG A 70 -14.38 -0.14 6.14
C ARG A 70 -14.67 1.14 6.92
N PRO A 71 -15.52 2.04 6.40
CA PRO A 71 -15.92 3.24 7.13
C PRO A 71 -16.65 2.89 8.45
N PRO A 72 -16.68 3.82 9.42
CA PRO A 72 -16.19 5.19 9.32
C PRO A 72 -14.66 5.29 9.48
N PHE A 73 -14.05 6.18 8.70
CA PHE A 73 -12.64 6.58 8.90
C PHE A 73 -12.59 7.87 9.72
N GLY A 74 -11.44 8.13 10.36
CA GLY A 74 -11.25 9.35 11.16
C GLY A 74 -11.50 10.61 10.35
N ALA A 75 -11.98 11.68 10.99
CA ALA A 75 -12.42 12.91 10.30
C ALA A 75 -11.33 13.62 9.48
N SER A 76 -10.06 13.32 9.75
CA SER A 76 -8.89 13.85 9.04
C SER A 76 -8.40 12.96 7.90
N ILE A 77 -9.12 11.89 7.55
CA ILE A 77 -8.75 10.94 6.52
C ILE A 77 -9.71 11.06 5.34
N GLU A 78 -9.17 11.39 4.18
CA GLU A 78 -9.84 11.17 2.90
C GLU A 78 -9.52 9.74 2.44
N ALA A 79 -10.57 8.95 2.18
CA ALA A 79 -10.41 7.56 1.75
C ALA A 79 -11.16 7.32 0.44
N VAL A 80 -10.45 6.71 -0.51
CA VAL A 80 -11.01 6.28 -1.80
C VAL A 80 -10.97 4.75 -1.85
N LEU A 81 -12.10 4.13 -2.19
CA LEU A 81 -12.16 2.69 -2.41
C LEU A 81 -11.44 2.34 -3.72
N LEU A 82 -10.32 1.61 -3.64
CA LEU A 82 -9.60 1.14 -4.83
C LEU A 82 -10.30 -0.07 -5.46
N PHE A 83 -10.65 -1.06 -4.64
CA PHE A 83 -11.37 -2.27 -5.05
C PHE A 83 -11.92 -2.99 -3.81
N ALA A 84 -12.96 -3.81 -4.01
CA ALA A 84 -13.45 -4.70 -2.97
C ALA A 84 -12.53 -5.93 -2.87
N GLN A 85 -12.27 -6.37 -1.64
CA GLN A 85 -11.53 -7.61 -1.41
C GLN A 85 -12.51 -8.78 -1.29
N GLU A 86 -12.26 -9.82 -2.08
CA GLU A 86 -12.92 -11.11 -1.95
C GLU A 86 -11.97 -12.09 -1.24
N LEU A 87 -12.45 -12.74 -0.19
CA LEU A 87 -11.70 -13.75 0.55
C LEU A 87 -12.27 -15.11 0.22
N ILE A 88 -11.45 -15.96 -0.38
CA ILE A 88 -11.82 -17.34 -0.72
C ILE A 88 -11.07 -18.32 0.17
N ALA A 89 -11.77 -19.38 0.59
CA ALA A 89 -11.13 -20.49 1.26
C ALA A 89 -10.44 -21.38 0.22
N VAL A 90 -9.17 -21.72 0.48
CA VAL A 90 -8.41 -22.65 -0.37
C VAL A 90 -7.88 -23.80 0.49
N ALA A 91 -7.77 -24.98 -0.10
CA ALA A 91 -7.20 -26.16 0.55
C ALA A 91 -6.19 -26.80 -0.40
N ALA A 92 -5.15 -27.40 0.16
CA ALA A 92 -4.25 -28.25 -0.62
C ALA A 92 -5.08 -29.41 -1.20
N PRO A 93 -4.92 -29.76 -2.49
CA PRO A 93 -5.74 -30.79 -3.14
C PRO A 93 -5.75 -32.12 -2.39
N GLU A 94 -4.64 -32.46 -1.73
CA GLU A 94 -4.45 -33.70 -0.99
C GLU A 94 -5.34 -33.79 0.26
N LEU A 95 -5.80 -32.66 0.80
CA LEU A 95 -6.70 -32.61 1.95
C LEU A 95 -8.17 -32.89 1.57
N LEU A 96 -8.51 -32.87 0.28
CA LEU A 96 -9.88 -33.08 -0.17
C LEU A 96 -10.27 -34.56 -0.16
N GLY A 97 -9.31 -35.48 -0.35
CA GLY A 97 -9.61 -36.91 -0.53
C GLY A 97 -10.58 -37.11 -1.70
N ASP A 98 -11.58 -37.96 -1.53
CA ASP A 98 -12.61 -38.23 -2.55
C ASP A 98 -13.76 -37.20 -2.56
N ARG A 99 -13.63 -36.08 -1.83
CA ARG A 99 -14.71 -35.08 -1.73
C ARG A 99 -14.70 -34.15 -2.94
N THR A 100 -15.82 -34.14 -3.66
CA THR A 100 -16.10 -33.10 -4.65
C THR A 100 -16.52 -31.82 -3.93
N VAL A 101 -15.70 -30.77 -4.04
CA VAL A 101 -16.05 -29.43 -3.54
C VAL A 101 -16.39 -28.50 -4.71
N PRO A 102 -17.33 -27.55 -4.54
CA PRO A 102 -17.59 -26.54 -5.55
C PRO A 102 -16.30 -25.76 -5.83
N VAL A 103 -15.89 -25.68 -7.11
CA VAL A 103 -14.71 -24.92 -7.55
C VAL A 103 -14.98 -23.43 -7.75
N THR A 104 -16.24 -23.02 -7.59
CA THR A 104 -16.66 -21.63 -7.72
C THR A 104 -16.68 -20.98 -6.34
N PRO A 105 -15.99 -19.84 -6.14
CA PRO A 105 -16.24 -18.97 -4.99
C PRO A 105 -17.74 -18.67 -4.89
N ALA A 106 -18.28 -18.73 -3.67
CA ALA A 106 -19.70 -18.48 -3.41
C ALA A 106 -20.05 -17.00 -3.60
#